data_AF-A0A8S3JPF4-F1
#
_entry.id   AF-A0A8S3JPF4-F1
#
_cell.length_a   1.000
_cell.length_b   1.000
_cell.length_c   1.000
_cell.angle_alpha   90.00
_cell.angle_beta   90.00
_cell.angle_gamma   90.00
#
_symmetry.space_group_name_H-M   'P 1'
#
loop_
_entity.id
_entity.type
_entity.pdbx_description
1 polymer ?
#
loop_
_entity_poly.entity_id
_entity_poly.type
_entity_poly.pdbx_seq_one_letter_code
_entity_poly.pdbx_strand_id
1 'polypeptide(L)'
;MSLLVGGQIKEVAVMNQLSSNLHFMMTTFYQPKGERYKILYEDHAFPSDQYAIHSQIKLRGYDPKDAKIVLKARENERCLRTEDILEVLRREGHSIALVMIGGIHYYTGQLFDIETITRVAHEQ
;
A
#
# COMPACT_ATOMS: atom_id res chain seq x y z
N MET A 1 -1.55 -14.66 18.28
CA MET A 1 -1.44 -13.75 17.12
C MET A 1 -0.59 -14.32 16.00
N SER A 2 0.64 -14.78 16.25
CA SER A 2 1.52 -15.40 15.23
C SER A 2 0.84 -16.47 14.37
N LEU A 3 0.13 -17.41 14.99
CA LEU A 3 -0.64 -18.45 14.28
C LEU A 3 -1.76 -17.90 13.37
N LEU A 4 -2.39 -16.78 13.74
CA LEU A 4 -3.50 -16.20 12.97
C LEU A 4 -3.02 -15.49 11.70
N VAL A 5 -1.85 -14.84 11.78
CA VAL A 5 -1.26 -14.10 10.65
C VAL A 5 -0.24 -14.94 9.87
N GLY A 6 0.01 -16.18 10.29
CA GLY A 6 0.99 -17.09 9.65
C GLY A 6 2.46 -16.68 9.82
N GLY A 7 2.80 -15.89 10.84
CA GLY A 7 4.16 -15.39 11.09
C GLY A 7 4.87 -16.07 12.28
N GLN A 8 6.17 -15.91 12.40
CA GLN A 8 6.94 -16.34 13.57
C GLN A 8 6.67 -15.42 14.78
N ILE A 9 6.90 -15.91 15.99
CA ILE A 9 6.70 -15.11 17.23
C ILE A 9 7.49 -13.80 17.19
N LYS A 10 8.73 -13.84 16.69
CA LYS A 10 9.60 -12.65 16.58
C LYS A 10 9.21 -11.67 15.46
N GLU A 11 8.32 -12.05 14.56
CA GLU A 11 7.84 -11.22 13.44
C GLU A 11 6.54 -10.48 13.79
N VAL A 12 5.93 -10.78 14.94
CA VAL A 12 4.63 -10.21 15.34
C VAL A 12 4.76 -9.44 16.65
N ALA A 13 4.50 -8.14 16.58
CA ALA A 13 4.37 -7.28 17.75
C ALA A 13 2.90 -6.89 17.99
N VAL A 14 2.46 -6.94 19.24
CA VAL A 14 1.13 -6.46 19.67
C VAL A 14 1.33 -5.16 20.45
N MET A 15 1.03 -4.02 19.81
CA MET A 15 1.30 -2.69 20.35
C MET A 15 0.37 -1.62 19.78
N ASN A 16 0.24 -0.49 20.49
CA ASN A 16 -0.47 0.73 20.08
C ASN A 16 -1.83 0.51 19.39
N GLN A 17 -2.13 1.35 18.39
CA GLN A 17 -3.30 1.28 17.50
C GLN A 17 -2.83 1.10 16.05
N LEU A 18 -3.74 0.67 15.18
CA LEU A 18 -3.46 0.36 13.77
C LEU A 18 -2.75 1.52 13.04
N SER A 19 -3.34 2.72 13.04
CA SER A 19 -2.80 3.86 12.30
C SER A 19 -1.45 4.33 12.85
N SER A 20 -1.24 4.26 14.18
CA SER A 20 0.06 4.57 14.78
C SER A 20 1.13 3.57 14.35
N ASN A 21 0.80 2.27 14.32
CA ASN A 21 1.74 1.24 13.86
C ASN A 21 2.05 1.38 12.37
N LEU A 22 1.06 1.72 11.55
CA LEU A 22 1.25 1.98 10.13
C LEU A 22 2.24 3.15 9.92
N HIS A 23 2.12 4.22 10.71
CA HIS A 23 3.10 5.31 10.71
C HIS A 23 4.53 4.86 11.02
N PHE A 24 4.72 4.01 12.04
CA PHE A 24 6.05 3.50 12.39
C PHE A 24 6.64 2.62 11.28
N MET A 25 5.81 1.77 10.68
CA MET A 25 6.20 0.94 9.53
C MET A 25 6.60 1.82 8.35
N MET A 26 5.76 2.78 7.95
CA MET A 26 6.07 3.67 6.82
C MET A 26 7.30 4.55 7.09
N THR A 27 7.50 5.03 8.32
CA THR A 27 8.71 5.80 8.67
C THR A 27 9.99 5.01 8.36
N THR A 28 9.94 3.68 8.49
CA THR A 28 11.07 2.79 8.26
C THR A 28 11.15 2.31 6.80
N PHE A 29 10.03 1.87 6.22
CA PHE A 29 10.01 1.21 4.91
C PHE A 29 9.79 2.16 3.73
N TYR A 30 9.15 3.32 3.93
CA TYR A 30 9.05 4.35 2.90
C TYR A 30 10.36 5.16 2.83
N GLN A 31 11.28 4.66 2.01
CA GLN A 31 12.60 5.25 1.76
C GLN A 31 12.68 5.74 0.30
N PRO A 32 12.03 6.87 -0.03
CA PRO A 32 12.06 7.41 -1.39
C PRO A 32 13.49 7.77 -1.80
N LYS A 33 13.89 7.45 -3.03
CA LYS A 33 15.22 7.72 -3.57
C LYS A 33 15.17 7.94 -5.09
N GLY A 34 15.65 9.10 -5.54
CA GLY A 34 15.65 9.45 -6.96
C GLY A 34 14.24 9.42 -7.53
N GLU A 35 14.05 8.67 -8.62
CA GLU A 35 12.75 8.52 -9.29
C GLU A 35 11.79 7.59 -8.55
N ARG A 36 12.29 6.78 -7.61
CA ARG A 36 11.49 5.83 -6.81
C ARG A 36 11.00 6.50 -5.53
N TYR A 37 9.89 7.25 -5.62
CA TYR A 37 9.35 8.02 -4.49
C TYR A 37 7.84 7.92 -4.30
N LYS A 38 7.09 7.26 -5.20
CA LYS A 38 5.62 7.22 -5.10
C LYS A 38 5.14 6.13 -4.14
N ILE A 39 3.99 6.35 -3.51
CA ILE A 39 3.27 5.31 -2.76
C ILE A 39 2.06 4.88 -3.58
N LEU A 40 1.93 3.58 -3.83
CA LEU A 40 0.79 2.97 -4.51
C LEU A 40 -0.22 2.43 -3.51
N TYR A 41 -1.50 2.77 -3.67
CA TYR A 41 -2.61 2.29 -2.83
C TYR A 41 -3.95 2.28 -3.58
N GLU A 42 -4.98 1.67 -3.00
CA GLU A 42 -6.31 1.56 -3.61
C GLU A 42 -7.20 2.81 -3.45
N ASP A 43 -8.00 3.09 -4.47
CA ASP A 43 -9.01 4.15 -4.39
C ASP A 43 -10.05 3.82 -3.32
N HIS A 44 -10.52 4.85 -2.63
CA HIS A 44 -11.34 4.66 -1.43
C HIS A 44 -10.68 3.77 -0.37
N ALA A 45 -9.34 3.77 -0.25
CA ALA A 45 -8.68 3.27 0.96
C ALA A 45 -9.26 3.94 2.21
N PHE A 46 -9.21 3.26 3.35
CA PHE A 46 -9.83 3.76 4.57
C PHE A 46 -9.28 5.16 4.95
N PRO A 47 -10.11 6.12 5.42
CA PRO A 47 -9.69 7.51 5.54
C PRO A 47 -8.41 7.72 6.35
N SER A 48 -8.21 7.00 7.46
CA SER A 48 -6.98 7.11 8.26
C SER A 48 -5.73 6.71 7.48
N ASP A 49 -5.82 5.72 6.61
CA ASP A 49 -4.72 5.19 5.81
C ASP A 49 -4.31 6.21 4.75
N GLN A 50 -5.29 6.86 4.09
CA GLN A 50 -5.02 7.97 3.18
C GLN A 50 -4.31 9.13 3.87
N TYR A 51 -4.76 9.51 5.08
CA TYR A 51 -4.08 10.56 5.86
C TYR A 51 -2.67 10.14 6.26
N ALA A 52 -2.45 8.88 6.63
CA ALA A 52 -1.15 8.36 6.99
C ALA A 52 -0.18 8.39 5.79
N ILE A 53 -0.62 7.96 4.61
CA ILE A 53 0.15 8.03 3.36
C ILE A 53 0.50 9.49 3.04
N HIS A 54 -0.49 10.38 3.01
CA HIS A 54 -0.28 11.79 2.67
C HIS A 54 0.69 12.49 3.63
N SER A 55 0.62 12.20 4.94
CA SER A 55 1.53 12.79 5.92
C SER A 55 2.95 12.22 5.83
N GLN A 56 3.11 10.93 5.51
CA GLN A 56 4.44 10.33 5.27
C GLN A 56 5.09 10.89 4.00
N ILE A 57 4.32 11.10 2.94
CA ILE A 57 4.78 11.78 1.72
C ILE A 57 5.29 13.19 2.05
N LYS A 58 4.48 13.98 2.76
CA LYS A 58 4.86 15.35 3.17
C LYS A 58 6.09 15.36 4.09
N LEU A 59 6.20 14.40 5.00
CA LEU A 59 7.35 14.27 5.90
C LEU A 59 8.66 14.01 5.15
N ARG A 60 8.59 13.45 3.93
CA ARG A 60 9.74 13.26 3.03
C ARG A 60 9.93 14.41 2.04
N GLY A 61 9.16 15.50 2.14
CA GLY A 61 9.31 16.70 1.33
C GLY A 61 8.64 16.65 -0.05
N TYR A 62 7.77 15.67 -0.31
CA TYR A 62 7.05 15.54 -1.58
C TYR A 62 5.61 16.08 -1.49
N ASP A 63 5.02 16.44 -2.64
CA ASP A 63 3.60 16.77 -2.73
C ASP A 63 2.76 15.47 -2.91
N PRO A 64 1.77 15.19 -2.05
CA PRO A 64 0.83 14.08 -2.22
C PRO A 64 0.05 14.07 -3.53
N LYS A 65 0.02 15.17 -4.29
CA LYS A 65 -0.56 15.18 -5.64
C LYS A 65 0.29 14.39 -6.64
N ASP A 66 1.61 14.41 -6.48
CA ASP A 66 2.57 13.85 -7.45
C ASP A 66 3.22 12.54 -6.96
N ALA A 67 3.29 12.36 -5.64
CA ALA A 67 3.98 11.23 -5.00
C ALA A 67 3.06 10.05 -4.65
N LYS A 68 1.96 9.88 -5.39
CA LYS A 68 1.05 8.76 -5.20
C LYS A 68 0.55 8.16 -6.50
N ILE A 69 0.19 6.89 -6.43
CA ILE A 69 -0.52 6.16 -7.48
C ILE A 69 -1.76 5.55 -6.85
N VAL A 70 -2.93 5.90 -7.38
CA VAL A 70 -4.21 5.44 -6.85
C VAL A 70 -4.81 4.42 -7.82
N LEU A 71 -4.92 3.16 -7.38
CA LEU A 71 -5.56 2.10 -8.16
C LEU A 71 -7.06 2.31 -8.20
N LYS A 72 -7.64 2.45 -9.39
CA LYS A 72 -9.07 2.63 -9.59
C LYS A 72 -9.66 1.44 -10.34
N ALA A 73 -10.87 1.03 -9.93
CA ALA A 73 -11.64 0.07 -10.68
C ALA A 73 -11.96 0.62 -12.08
N ARG A 74 -12.18 -0.29 -13.04
CA ARG A 74 -12.61 0.08 -14.39
C ARG A 74 -13.97 0.77 -14.34
N GLU A 75 -14.32 1.48 -15.41
CA GLU A 75 -15.64 2.10 -15.53
C GLU A 75 -16.75 1.05 -15.34
N ASN A 76 -17.75 1.38 -14.52
CA ASN A 76 -18.85 0.49 -14.13
C ASN A 76 -18.48 -0.71 -13.25
N GLU A 77 -17.24 -0.80 -12.77
CA GLU A 77 -16.82 -1.80 -11.78
C GLU A 77 -16.62 -1.15 -10.40
N ARG A 78 -16.85 -1.94 -9.34
CA ARG A 78 -16.59 -1.50 -7.95
C ARG A 78 -15.30 -2.09 -7.40
N CYS A 79 -14.93 -3.29 -7.85
CA CYS A 79 -13.75 -4.01 -7.39
C CYS A 79 -12.61 -3.82 -8.39
N LEU A 80 -11.39 -3.82 -7.88
CA LEU A 80 -10.18 -3.82 -8.69
C LEU A 80 -9.95 -5.21 -9.26
N ARG A 81 -9.54 -5.32 -10.51
CA ARG A 81 -9.09 -6.61 -11.03
C ARG A 81 -7.62 -6.80 -10.74
N THR A 82 -7.21 -8.01 -10.36
CA THR A 82 -5.80 -8.28 -10.05
C THR A 82 -4.91 -7.96 -11.23
N GLU A 83 -5.31 -8.30 -12.47
CA GLU A 83 -4.53 -7.99 -13.67
C GLU A 83 -4.23 -6.50 -13.86
N ASP A 84 -5.17 -5.62 -13.49
CA ASP A 84 -4.99 -4.16 -13.59
C ASP A 84 -3.98 -3.65 -12.57
N ILE A 85 -4.00 -4.21 -11.35
CA ILE A 85 -3.01 -3.91 -10.31
C ILE A 85 -1.61 -4.31 -10.80
N LEU A 86 -1.48 -5.52 -11.37
CA LEU A 86 -0.21 -6.01 -11.88
C LEU A 86 0.29 -5.19 -13.08
N GLU A 87 -0.60 -4.73 -13.95
CA GLU A 87 -0.24 -3.85 -15.06
C GLU A 87 0.33 -2.52 -14.56
N VAL A 88 -0.31 -1.89 -13.57
CA VAL A 88 0.20 -0.66 -12.96
C VAL A 88 1.57 -0.89 -12.31
N LEU A 89 1.76 -2.00 -11.59
CA LEU A 89 3.06 -2.34 -10.99
C LEU A 89 4.14 -2.48 -12.07
N ARG A 90 3.89 -3.18 -13.17
CA ARG A 90 4.86 -3.33 -14.27
C ARG A 90 5.15 -2.01 -14.98
N ARG A 91 4.14 -1.16 -15.14
CA ARG A 91 4.28 0.13 -15.83
C ARG A 91 5.01 1.17 -14.99
N GLU A 92 4.72 1.23 -13.69
CA GLU A 92 5.14 2.32 -12.81
C GLU A 92 6.10 1.88 -11.67
N GLY A 93 6.46 0.59 -11.62
CA GLY A 93 7.28 -0.05 -10.60
C GLY A 93 8.58 0.68 -10.27
N HIS A 94 9.30 1.14 -11.29
CA HIS A 94 10.53 1.92 -11.16
C HIS A 94 10.35 3.20 -10.32
N SER A 95 9.13 3.75 -10.26
CA SER A 95 8.81 4.97 -9.51
C SER A 95 8.17 4.71 -8.14
N ILE A 96 7.76 3.48 -7.84
CA ILE A 96 7.03 3.11 -6.61
C ILE A 96 8.01 2.75 -5.50
N ALA A 97 8.07 3.55 -4.44
CA ALA A 97 8.87 3.26 -3.25
C ALA A 97 8.19 2.27 -2.30
N LEU A 98 6.86 2.34 -2.20
CA LEU A 98 6.05 1.52 -1.30
C LEU A 98 4.71 1.16 -1.95
N VAL A 99 4.32 -0.11 -1.83
CA VAL A 99 2.96 -0.59 -2.10
C VAL A 99 2.25 -0.77 -0.77
N MET A 100 1.14 -0.06 -0.57
CA MET A 100 0.32 -0.10 0.63
C MET A 100 -1.12 -0.36 0.20
N ILE A 101 -1.57 -1.62 0.31
CA ILE A 101 -2.93 -2.03 -0.05
C ILE A 101 -3.52 -2.79 1.14
N GLY A 102 -4.79 -2.54 1.46
CA GLY A 102 -5.50 -3.32 2.48
C GLY A 102 -5.61 -4.80 2.09
N GLY A 103 -5.63 -5.72 3.05
CA GLY A 103 -5.87 -7.14 2.74
C GLY A 103 -7.31 -7.37 2.23
N ILE A 104 -8.27 -6.73 2.89
CA ILE A 104 -9.69 -6.68 2.47
C ILE A 104 -10.08 -5.22 2.35
N HIS A 105 -10.66 -4.84 1.22
CA HIS A 105 -11.11 -3.48 0.97
C HIS A 105 -12.33 -3.14 1.82
N TYR A 106 -12.25 -2.09 2.65
CA TYR A 106 -13.28 -1.81 3.65
C TYR A 106 -14.65 -1.47 3.05
N TYR A 107 -14.67 -0.81 1.88
CA TYR A 107 -15.90 -0.33 1.26
C TYR A 107 -16.58 -1.41 0.41
N THR A 108 -15.81 -2.23 -0.30
CA THR A 108 -16.34 -3.21 -1.26
C THR A 108 -16.35 -4.64 -0.73
N GLY A 109 -15.63 -4.92 0.37
CA GLY A 109 -15.43 -6.27 0.89
C GLY A 109 -14.50 -7.13 0.04
N GLN A 110 -13.83 -6.56 -0.97
CA GLN A 110 -12.93 -7.28 -1.85
C GLN A 110 -11.70 -7.80 -1.09
N LEU A 111 -11.47 -9.11 -1.13
CA LEU A 111 -10.18 -9.70 -0.76
C LEU A 111 -9.20 -9.52 -1.93
N PHE A 112 -8.05 -8.93 -1.68
CA PHE A 112 -6.98 -8.82 -2.67
C PHE A 112 -6.11 -10.08 -2.69
N ASP A 113 -5.54 -10.40 -3.85
CA ASP A 113 -4.55 -11.47 -4.00
C ASP A 113 -3.18 -10.99 -3.47
N ILE A 114 -3.04 -11.05 -2.14
CA ILE A 114 -1.85 -10.56 -1.42
C ILE A 114 -0.58 -11.23 -1.93
N GLU A 115 -0.60 -12.53 -2.20
CA GLU A 115 0.58 -13.29 -2.62
C GLU A 115 1.07 -12.83 -4.00
N THR A 116 0.16 -12.80 -4.98
CA THR A 116 0.52 -12.41 -6.36
C THR A 116 0.97 -10.96 -6.44
N ILE A 117 0.26 -10.04 -5.78
CA ILE A 117 0.59 -8.62 -5.76
C ILE A 117 1.95 -8.39 -5.09
N THR A 118 2.21 -9.03 -3.94
CA THR A 118 3.49 -8.90 -3.22
C THR A 118 4.66 -9.41 -4.06
N ARG A 119 4.51 -10.55 -4.73
CA ARG A 119 5.55 -11.11 -5.60
C ARG A 119 5.88 -10.15 -6.74
N VAL A 120 4.88 -9.70 -7.49
CA VAL A 120 5.11 -8.82 -8.64
C VAL A 120 5.66 -7.46 -8.20
N ALA A 121 5.23 -6.92 -7.05
CA ALA A 121 5.78 -5.68 -6.51
C ALA A 121 7.28 -5.76 -6.18
N HIS A 122 7.78 -6.92 -5.75
CA HIS A 122 9.20 -7.15 -5.50
C HIS A 122 10.03 -7.46 -6.76
N GLU A 123 9.39 -7.81 -7.87
CA GLU A 123 10.07 -8.02 -9.16
C GLU A 123 10.39 -6.70 -9.90
N GLN A 124 9.96 -5.56 -9.36
CA GLN A 124 10.14 -4.22 -9.97
C GLN A 124 11.51 -3.59 -9.67
#